data_AF-A0A959NW01-F1
#
_entry.id   AF-A0A959NW01-F1
#
_cell.length_a   1.000
_cell.length_b   1.000
_cell.length_c   1.000
_cell.angle_alpha   90.00
_cell.angle_beta   90.00
_cell.angle_gamma   90.00
#
_symmetry.space_group_name_H-M   'P 1'
#
loop_
_entity.id
_entity.type
_entity.pdbx_description
1 polymer ?
#
loop_
_entity_poly.entity_id
_entity_poly.type
_entity_poly.pdbx_seq_one_letter_code
_entity_poly.pdbx_strand_id
1 'polypeptide(L)'
;VQRYIDSTGYVRNEGDVQVGGFPPYPISYRSIIPKKEECGNLLVPVCLSSSHIAFGSIRMEPVFMILAESATFAASLAISYVQEVQNVNYSTLRTELVKANQVLQWNY
;
A
#
# COMPACT_ATOMS: atom_id res chain seq x y z
N VAL A 1 24.00 2.50 3.28
CA VAL A 1 23.62 3.47 4.33
C VAL A 1 24.77 3.60 5.29
N GLN A 2 25.51 4.70 5.20
CA GLN A 2 26.66 5.02 6.06
C GLN A 2 26.40 6.33 6.82
N ARG A 3 27.02 6.48 8.00
CA ARG A 3 27.13 7.76 8.69
C ARG A 3 28.50 8.38 8.41
N TYR A 4 28.53 9.65 8.03
CA TYR A 4 29.76 10.39 7.76
C TYR A 4 29.72 11.77 8.42
N ILE A 5 30.88 12.38 8.63
CA ILE A 5 31.01 13.73 9.19
C ILE A 5 31.10 14.70 8.01
N ASP A 6 30.25 15.71 7.97
CA ASP A 6 30.30 16.76 6.95
C ASP A 6 31.44 17.76 7.20
N SER A 7 31.67 18.67 6.26
CA SER A 7 32.71 19.71 6.38
C SER A 7 32.49 20.68 7.54
N THR A 8 31.30 20.70 8.13
CA THR A 8 30.94 21.51 9.30
C THR A 8 31.05 20.75 10.62
N GLY A 9 31.49 19.49 10.60
CA GLY A 9 31.68 18.66 11.79
C GLY A 9 30.42 17.93 12.29
N TYR A 10 29.31 17.98 11.53
CA TYR A 10 28.07 17.30 11.93
C TYR A 10 27.97 15.90 11.31
N VAL A 11 27.39 14.96 12.07
CA VAL A 11 27.09 13.62 11.57
C VAL A 11 25.90 13.68 10.61
N ARG A 12 26.08 13.14 9.40
CA ARG A 12 25.06 13.00 8.37
C ARG A 12 24.78 11.53 8.08
N ASN A 13 23.53 11.21 7.77
CA ASN A 13 23.12 9.91 7.25
C ASN A 13 23.11 9.95 5.72
N GLU A 14 23.82 9.04 5.07
CA GLU A 14 23.71 8.83 3.63
C GLU A 14 22.39 8.09 3.30
N GLY A 15 21.52 8.73 2.52
CA GLY A 15 20.22 8.19 2.14
C GLY A 15 19.16 8.32 3.24
N ASP A 16 19.14 9.46 3.95
CA ASP A 16 18.17 9.72 5.00
C ASP A 16 16.73 9.79 4.47
N VAL A 17 15.96 8.73 4.73
CA VAL A 17 14.55 8.60 4.33
C VAL A 17 13.59 9.47 5.13
N GLN A 18 14.08 10.13 6.19
CA GLN A 18 13.28 11.08 6.98
C GLN A 18 13.23 12.46 6.32
N VAL A 19 14.09 12.72 5.33
CA VAL A 19 14.05 13.94 4.53
C VAL A 19 12.88 13.85 3.54
N GLY A 20 11.84 14.64 3.79
CA GLY A 20 10.66 14.73 2.94
C GLY A 20 10.91 15.49 1.62
N GLY A 21 9.82 15.86 0.95
CA GLY A 21 9.83 16.64 -0.30
C GLY A 21 9.30 15.90 -1.52
N PHE A 22 8.99 14.62 -1.38
CA PHE A 22 8.26 13.83 -2.38
C PHE A 22 6.79 13.63 -1.94
N PRO A 23 5.84 13.60 -2.90
CA PRO A 23 4.45 13.33 -2.58
C PRO A 23 4.26 11.88 -2.08
N PRO A 24 3.17 11.58 -1.36
CA PRO A 24 2.81 10.21 -1.01
C PRO A 24 2.72 9.32 -2.24
N TYR A 25 3.19 8.07 -2.12
CA TYR A 25 3.13 7.09 -3.20
C TYR A 25 1.94 6.13 -3.01
N PRO A 26 1.30 5.68 -4.09
CA PRO A 26 0.18 4.73 -3.99
C PRO A 26 0.67 3.31 -3.72
N ILE A 27 -0.13 2.53 -2.99
CA ILE A 27 0.08 1.10 -2.81
C ILE A 27 -0.82 0.35 -3.78
N SER A 28 -0.23 -0.46 -4.66
CA SER A 28 -1.00 -1.20 -5.66
C SER A 28 -1.85 -2.28 -5.00
N TYR A 29 -3.10 -2.44 -5.43
CA TYR A 29 -3.95 -3.58 -5.02
C TYR A 29 -3.27 -4.94 -5.26
N ARG A 30 -2.42 -5.04 -6.30
CA ARG A 30 -1.66 -6.26 -6.60
C ARG A 30 -0.62 -6.63 -5.53
N SER A 31 -0.25 -5.71 -4.64
CA SER A 31 0.68 -6.00 -3.55
C SER A 31 0.06 -6.82 -2.44
N ILE A 32 -1.27 -6.74 -2.26
CA ILE A 32 -2.02 -7.40 -1.19
C ILE A 32 -2.72 -8.68 -1.66
N ILE A 33 -2.47 -9.15 -2.88
CA ILE A 33 -3.01 -10.42 -3.40
C ILE A 33 -1.86 -11.24 -4.00
N PRO A 34 -1.92 -12.58 -3.94
CA PRO A 34 -0.96 -13.44 -4.62
C PRO A 34 -1.28 -13.53 -6.12
N LYS A 35 -0.41 -14.21 -6.87
CA LYS A 35 -0.71 -14.53 -8.28
C LYS A 35 -1.95 -15.43 -8.34
N LYS A 36 -2.67 -15.33 -9.47
CA LYS A 36 -3.91 -16.08 -9.69
C LYS A 36 -3.69 -17.59 -9.59
N GLU A 37 -2.55 -18.05 -10.08
CA GLU A 37 -2.17 -19.46 -10.11
C GLU A 37 -1.80 -20.03 -8.72
N GLU A 38 -1.54 -19.15 -7.74
CA GLU A 38 -1.14 -19.54 -6.37
C GLU A 38 -2.36 -19.66 -5.46
N CYS A 39 -3.26 -18.67 -5.48
CA CYS A 39 -4.47 -18.66 -4.65
C CYS A 39 -5.48 -17.59 -5.12
N GLY A 40 -6.73 -17.98 -5.37
CA GLY A 40 -7.78 -17.08 -5.89
C GLY A 40 -8.60 -16.30 -4.84
N ASN A 41 -8.42 -16.60 -3.54
CA ASN A 41 -9.29 -16.11 -2.46
C ASN A 41 -8.53 -15.54 -1.25
N LEU A 42 -7.27 -15.17 -1.42
CA LEU A 42 -6.41 -14.65 -0.34
C LEU A 42 -6.13 -13.15 -0.51
N LEU A 43 -6.33 -12.40 0.56
CA LEU A 43 -5.95 -10.99 0.71
C LEU A 43 -5.01 -10.83 1.90
N VAL A 44 -3.90 -10.13 1.71
CA VAL A 44 -2.82 -9.98 2.69
C VAL A 44 -2.47 -8.50 2.87
N PRO A 45 -3.22 -7.76 3.71
CA PRO A 45 -3.02 -6.31 3.88
C PRO A 45 -1.77 -5.96 4.72
N VAL A 46 -1.20 -6.92 5.46
CA VAL A 46 -0.05 -6.69 6.37
C VAL A 46 1.24 -7.26 5.81
N CYS A 47 1.28 -8.55 5.49
CA CYS A 47 2.46 -9.23 4.92
C CYS A 47 2.52 -9.09 3.39
N LEU A 48 2.26 -7.89 2.89
CA LEU A 48 2.13 -7.59 1.47
C LEU A 48 3.46 -7.60 0.73
N SER A 49 3.41 -7.85 -0.58
CA SER A 49 4.59 -7.82 -1.45
C SER A 49 5.13 -6.40 -1.58
N SER A 50 6.29 -6.15 -0.96
CA SER A 50 6.93 -4.84 -0.92
C SER A 50 8.45 -4.96 -0.79
N SER A 51 9.17 -3.93 -1.22
CA SER A 51 10.59 -3.81 -0.88
C SER A 51 10.75 -3.44 0.59
N HIS A 52 11.92 -3.74 1.15
CA HIS A 52 12.20 -3.41 2.55
C HIS A 52 12.04 -1.90 2.85
N ILE A 53 12.40 -1.04 1.89
CA ILE A 53 12.31 0.42 2.04
C ILE A 53 10.86 0.91 2.01
N ALA A 54 10.02 0.35 1.12
CA ALA A 54 8.59 0.70 1.06
C ALA A 54 7.87 0.18 2.31
N PHE A 55 8.16 -1.04 2.74
CA PHE A 55 7.58 -1.61 3.95
C PHE A 55 7.84 -0.75 5.19
N GLY A 56 8.99 -0.06 5.22
CA GLY A 56 9.34 0.91 6.26
C GLY A 56 8.27 1.98 6.52
N SER A 57 7.60 2.48 5.48
CA SER A 57 6.48 3.42 5.60
C SER A 57 5.10 2.78 5.51
N ILE A 58 4.96 1.62 4.85
CA ILE A 58 3.68 0.90 4.80
C ILE A 58 3.28 0.34 6.17
N ARG A 59 4.24 -0.05 7.00
CA ARG A 59 4.00 -0.68 8.31
C ARG A 59 3.42 0.24 9.39
N MET A 60 2.99 1.44 9.03
CA MET A 60 2.32 2.36 9.92
C MET A 60 0.89 1.87 10.15
N GLU A 61 0.44 1.84 11.41
CA GLU A 61 -0.91 1.43 11.79
C GLU A 61 -2.04 2.03 10.92
N PRO A 62 -2.08 3.36 10.66
CA PRO A 62 -3.12 3.92 9.80
C PRO A 62 -3.09 3.39 8.36
N VAL A 63 -1.91 3.03 7.84
CA VAL A 63 -1.79 2.48 6.49
C VAL A 63 -2.32 1.04 6.45
N PHE A 64 -2.02 0.23 7.47
CA PHE A 64 -2.62 -1.10 7.59
C PHE A 64 -4.15 -1.07 7.72
N MET A 65 -4.69 -0.10 8.46
CA MET A 65 -6.14 0.08 8.56
C MET A 65 -6.79 0.35 7.19
N ILE A 66 -6.22 1.27 6.41
CA ILE A 66 -6.75 1.61 5.08
C ILE A 66 -6.56 0.46 4.07
N LEU A 67 -5.45 -0.26 4.14
CA LEU A 67 -5.23 -1.46 3.32
C LEU A 67 -6.23 -2.57 3.67
N ALA A 68 -6.53 -2.77 4.95
CA ALA A 68 -7.52 -3.74 5.41
C ALA A 68 -8.94 -3.37 4.98
N GLU A 69 -9.31 -2.09 5.04
CA GLU A 69 -10.58 -1.60 4.50
C GLU A 69 -10.67 -1.88 3.00
N SER A 70 -9.62 -1.53 2.24
CA SER A 70 -9.55 -1.77 0.79
C SER A 70 -9.69 -3.25 0.43
N ALA A 71 -9.00 -4.12 1.17
CA ALA A 71 -9.09 -5.57 1.03
C ALA A 71 -10.51 -6.08 1.32
N THR A 72 -11.18 -5.53 2.34
CA THR A 72 -12.54 -5.93 2.73
C THR A 72 -13.56 -5.59 1.64
N PHE A 73 -13.50 -4.39 1.07
CA PHE A 73 -14.35 -4.03 -0.07
C PHE A 73 -14.10 -4.95 -1.28
N ALA A 74 -12.84 -5.24 -1.58
CA ALA A 74 -12.52 -6.14 -2.68
C ALA A 74 -13.02 -7.58 -2.43
N ALA A 75 -12.89 -8.10 -1.21
CA ALA A 75 -13.44 -9.39 -0.81
C ALA A 75 -14.97 -9.44 -0.94
N SER A 76 -15.66 -8.39 -0.49
CA SER A 76 -17.12 -8.27 -0.59
C SER A 76 -17.59 -8.32 -2.05
N LEU A 77 -16.91 -7.59 -2.94
CA LEU A 77 -17.19 -7.61 -4.37
C LEU A 77 -16.87 -8.98 -5.00
N ALA A 78 -15.74 -9.58 -4.64
CA ALA A 78 -15.35 -10.92 -5.10
C ALA A 78 -16.42 -11.97 -4.75
N ILE A 79 -16.92 -11.95 -3.51
CA ILE A 79 -18.01 -12.82 -3.05
C ILE A 79 -19.30 -12.55 -3.84
N SER A 80 -19.69 -11.28 -3.96
CA SER A 80 -20.96 -10.88 -4.61
C SER A 80 -21.02 -11.29 -6.08
N TYR A 81 -19.90 -11.21 -6.79
CA TYR A 81 -19.80 -11.58 -8.20
C TYR A 81 -19.33 -13.02 -8.44
N VAL A 82 -19.11 -13.80 -7.37
CA VAL A 82 -18.60 -15.18 -7.44
C VAL A 82 -17.33 -15.27 -8.30
N GLN A 83 -16.35 -14.44 -7.96
CA GLN A 83 -15.09 -14.35 -8.68
C GLN A 83 -13.90 -14.32 -7.72
N GLU A 84 -12.71 -14.63 -8.25
CA GLU A 84 -11.47 -14.52 -7.50
C GLU A 84 -11.07 -13.06 -7.25
N VAL A 85 -10.29 -12.83 -6.19
CA VAL A 85 -9.89 -11.48 -5.76
C VAL A 85 -9.03 -10.74 -6.80
N GLN A 86 -8.37 -11.46 -7.69
CA GLN A 86 -7.59 -10.93 -8.80
C GLN A 86 -8.46 -10.33 -9.91
N ASN A 87 -9.71 -10.79 -10.06
CA ASN A 87 -10.62 -10.36 -11.12
C ASN A 87 -11.54 -9.19 -10.69
N VAL A 88 -11.39 -8.70 -9.45
CA VAL A 88 -12.17 -7.56 -8.96
C VAL A 88 -11.93 -6.34 -9.84
N ASN A 89 -13.02 -5.84 -10.45
CA ASN A 89 -12.96 -4.67 -11.31
C ASN A 89 -12.61 -3.41 -10.50
N TYR A 90 -11.53 -2.73 -10.88
CA TYR A 90 -11.07 -1.54 -10.17
C TYR A 90 -12.09 -0.38 -10.21
N SER A 91 -12.82 -0.18 -11.31
CA SER A 91 -13.81 0.91 -11.39
C SER A 91 -14.96 0.71 -10.38
N THR A 92 -15.40 -0.53 -10.20
CA THR A 92 -16.40 -0.87 -9.18
C THR A 92 -15.82 -0.69 -7.78
N LEU A 93 -14.63 -1.23 -7.52
CA LEU A 93 -13.96 -1.08 -6.22
C LEU A 93 -13.73 0.39 -5.86
N ARG A 94 -13.22 1.20 -6.80
CA ARG A 94 -13.00 2.64 -6.64
C ARG A 94 -14.27 3.35 -6.20
N THR A 95 -15.42 3.00 -6.79
CA THR A 95 -16.72 3.57 -6.43
C THR A 95 -17.03 3.33 -4.95
N GLU A 96 -16.85 2.10 -4.47
CA GLU A 96 -17.10 1.76 -3.06
C GLU A 96 -16.12 2.45 -2.10
N LEU A 97 -14.83 2.50 -2.44
CA LEU A 97 -13.83 3.19 -1.62
C LEU A 97 -14.07 4.70 -1.53
N VAL A 98 -14.51 5.33 -2.63
CA VAL A 98 -14.88 6.76 -2.63
C VAL A 98 -16.12 7.00 -1.77
N LYS A 99 -17.12 6.11 -1.81
CA LYS A 99 -18.29 6.19 -0.92
C LYS A 99 -17.90 6.07 0.56
N ALA A 100 -16.87 5.30 0.86
CA ALA A 100 -16.27 5.19 2.20
C ALA A 100 -15.39 6.39 2.59
N ASN A 101 -15.31 7.43 1.75
CA ASN A 101 -14.45 8.61 1.92
C ASN A 101 -12.94 8.30 1.95
N GLN A 102 -12.52 7.18 1.35
CA GLN A 102 -11.11 6.86 1.25
C GLN A 102 -10.41 7.80 0.24
N VAL A 103 -9.23 8.31 0.62
CA VAL A 103 -8.42 9.18 -0.25
C VAL A 103 -7.59 8.33 -1.22
N LEU A 104 -8.01 8.28 -2.49
CA LEU A 104 -7.36 7.46 -3.52
C LEU A 104 -6.34 8.19 -4.39
N GLN A 105 -6.35 9.53 -4.35
CA GLN A 105 -5.45 10.39 -5.11
C GLN A 105 -4.98 11.52 -4.21
N TRP A 106 -3.67 11.79 -4.26
CA TRP A 106 -3.09 12.94 -3.59
C TRP A 106 -3.21 14.16 -4.51
N ASN A 107 -3.95 15.17 -4.06
CA ASN A 107 -4.09 16.45 -4.75
C ASN A 107 -3.31 17.54 -3.97
N TYR A 108 -2.63 18.42 -4.70
CA TYR A 108 -1.85 19.53 -4.14
C TYR A 108 -2.72 20.71 -3.70
#